data_AF-A0A1E3GRX1-F1
#
_entry.id   AF-A0A1E3GRX1-F1
#
_cell.length_a   1.000
_cell.length_b   1.000
_cell.length_c   1.000
_cell.angle_alpha   90.00
_cell.angle_beta   90.00
_cell.angle_gamma   90.00
#
_symmetry.space_group_name_H-M   'P 1'
#
loop_
_entity.id
_entity.type
_entity.pdbx_description
1 polymer ?
#
loop_
_entity_poly.entity_id
_entity_poly.type
_entity_poly.pdbx_seq_one_letter_code
_entity_poly.pdbx_strand_id
1 'polypeptide(L)'
;MITQKIAEAKLAKRKLFFQTLIIILLLSVLCVLLIVWASMPKTTKTTSAAEPQQEVESVERPALSDGPQDNASLRQAYLEAYAHYENTLKPELNKIDLQQWDNALAERLKTTETAAIKQFGEAKYAQASTTLDELIKLAETTITDSQDQFQTAMQDAQQAFDDNQYQLAKLAISKALMLDTTSQQATELADRIEQLPEIASLVEQINVAKVENDLQTELTLINELLKLTPEREALKQRAQTLQSTLNNQRFQSLIAQSYNAIENGRIEAAKTALSQARNIHPNRSEIGDVNSAIQQYEKNQRVQTSLANAAQAESRDDWQAVKTNLEQVIKENPNNQAATDKLAMANTILSLRNKIDDYLKTPYRLSNPELADPARAAINEATKYRNQSASLTTKSRELENLLTAVNRTIPVEVRSDNQTHILVRGVGNVGVTDSKVIQLKPGQYTFEGKRQGFKSKLVEVTIPYDLNSYSLRIVCDEPI
;
A
#
# COMPACT_ATOMS: atom_id res chain seq x y z
N MET A 1 32.88 22.43 43.65
CA MET A 1 31.87 23.39 44.16
C MET A 1 30.42 23.04 43.78
N ILE A 2 30.13 22.45 42.61
CA ILE A 2 28.74 22.15 42.18
C ILE A 2 28.15 20.90 42.87
N THR A 3 28.98 19.88 43.14
CA THR A 3 28.53 18.62 43.78
C THR A 3 28.09 18.82 45.24
N GLN A 4 28.69 19.78 45.94
CA GLN A 4 28.36 20.09 47.34
C GLN A 4 27.00 20.81 47.47
N LYS A 5 26.69 21.72 46.53
CA LYS A 5 25.39 22.42 46.49
C LYS A 5 24.21 21.49 46.18
N ILE A 6 24.44 20.42 45.40
CA ILE A 6 23.39 19.43 45.08
C ILE A 6 23.10 18.52 46.28
N ALA A 7 24.11 18.21 47.10
CA ALA A 7 23.93 17.42 48.32
C ALA A 7 23.17 18.21 49.41
N GLU A 8 23.48 19.49 49.59
CA GLU A 8 22.77 20.38 50.52
C GLU A 8 21.31 20.60 50.11
N ALA A 9 21.03 20.77 48.82
CA ALA A 9 19.66 20.91 48.30
C ALA A 9 18.81 19.65 48.51
N LYS A 10 19.40 18.45 48.43
CA LYS A 10 18.71 17.18 48.70
C LYS A 10 18.41 16.99 50.19
N LEU A 11 19.31 17.41 51.08
CA LEU A 11 19.08 17.37 52.53
C LEU A 11 18.00 18.36 52.99
N ALA A 12 17.97 19.57 52.41
CA ALA A 12 16.92 20.57 52.70
C ALA A 12 15.52 20.09 52.27
N LYS A 13 15.39 19.48 51.09
CA LYS A 13 14.13 18.89 50.62
C LYS A 13 13.65 17.73 51.50
N ARG A 14 14.56 16.89 52.01
CA ARG A 14 14.22 15.76 52.88
C ARG A 14 13.74 16.23 54.25
N LYS A 15 14.31 17.31 54.79
CA LYS A 15 13.89 17.92 56.07
C LYS A 15 12.50 18.56 55.97
N LEU A 16 12.21 19.25 54.86
CA LEU A 16 10.88 19.81 54.57
C LEU A 16 9.83 18.70 54.41
N PHE A 17 10.16 17.62 53.70
CA PHE A 17 9.25 16.48 53.52
C PHE A 17 8.90 15.79 54.85
N PHE A 18 9.88 15.60 55.75
CA PHE A 18 9.62 15.04 57.08
C PHE A 18 8.84 16.00 57.99
N GLN A 19 9.07 17.31 57.92
CA GLN A 19 8.26 18.29 58.65
C GLN A 19 6.80 18.31 58.18
N THR A 20 6.54 18.23 56.87
CA THR A 20 5.18 18.17 56.34
C THR A 20 4.46 16.88 56.76
N LEU A 21 5.19 15.75 56.81
CA LEU A 21 4.63 14.47 57.24
C LEU A 21 4.23 14.48 58.73
N ILE A 22 5.06 15.09 59.59
CA ILE A 22 4.78 15.22 61.04
C ILE A 22 3.58 16.14 61.28
N ILE A 23 3.43 17.23 60.52
CA ILE A 23 2.29 18.14 60.64
C ILE A 23 0.99 17.43 60.24
N ILE A 24 0.99 16.67 59.13
CA ILE A 24 -0.19 15.91 58.69
C ILE A 24 -0.58 14.85 59.73
N LEU A 25 0.39 14.17 60.34
CA LEU A 25 0.16 13.15 61.35
C LEU A 25 -0.35 13.74 62.68
N LEU A 26 0.11 14.94 63.07
CA LEU A 26 -0.44 15.67 64.22
C LEU A 26 -1.86 16.16 63.95
N LEU A 27 -2.16 16.59 62.72
CA LEU A 27 -3.51 17.02 62.32
C LEU A 27 -4.50 15.84 62.31
N SER A 28 -4.07 14.66 61.87
CA SER A 28 -4.92 13.46 61.87
C SER A 28 -5.23 12.98 63.29
N VAL A 29 -4.25 13.05 64.21
CA VAL A 29 -4.47 12.71 65.63
C VAL A 29 -5.40 13.71 66.31
N LEU A 30 -5.32 15.00 65.98
CA LEU A 30 -6.23 16.04 66.48
C LEU A 30 -7.68 15.81 66.00
N CYS A 31 -7.87 15.42 64.74
CA CYS A 31 -9.20 15.08 64.20
C CYS A 31 -9.82 13.87 64.90
N VAL A 32 -9.03 12.83 65.19
CA VAL A 32 -9.53 11.64 65.91
C VAL A 32 -9.90 11.97 67.37
N LEU A 33 -9.12 12.84 68.04
CA LEU A 33 -9.44 13.30 69.40
C LEU A 33 -10.73 14.14 69.47
N LEU A 34 -11.02 14.94 68.44
CA LEU A 34 -12.27 15.72 68.34
C LEU A 34 -13.50 14.83 68.13
N ILE A 35 -13.36 13.74 67.37
CA ILE A 35 -14.45 12.77 67.15
C ILE A 35 -14.76 11.99 68.45
N VAL A 36 -13.73 11.64 69.24
CA VAL A 36 -13.93 10.94 70.53
C VAL A 36 -14.56 11.84 71.59
N TRP A 37 -14.30 13.15 71.57
CA TRP A 37 -14.92 14.11 72.52
C TRP A 37 -16.41 14.32 72.23
N ALA A 38 -16.84 14.23 70.96
CA ALA A 38 -18.23 14.44 70.56
C ALA A 38 -19.18 13.26 70.89
N SER A 39 -18.65 12.10 71.31
CA SER A 39 -19.45 10.87 71.50
C SER A 39 -19.62 10.42 72.97
N MET A 40 -19.54 11.31 73.95
CA MET A 40 -19.95 10.95 75.33
C MET A 40 -21.48 11.03 75.52
N PRO A 41 -22.15 9.95 75.94
CA PRO A 41 -23.59 9.95 76.18
C PRO A 41 -23.94 10.65 77.51
N LYS A 42 -24.88 11.60 77.46
CA LYS A 42 -25.48 12.18 78.67
C LYS A 42 -26.59 11.27 79.17
N THR A 43 -26.35 10.59 80.29
CA THR A 43 -27.37 9.94 81.09
C THR A 43 -28.14 10.97 81.92
N THR A 44 -29.47 10.97 81.85
CA THR A 44 -30.32 11.46 82.95
C THR A 44 -31.47 10.49 83.18
N LYS A 45 -31.58 10.10 84.46
CA LYS A 45 -32.49 9.10 85.01
C LYS A 45 -33.92 9.62 85.13
N THR A 46 -34.83 8.66 85.04
CA THR A 46 -36.23 8.62 85.48
C THR A 46 -36.52 9.34 86.80
N THR A 47 -37.69 9.97 86.92
CA THR A 47 -38.44 10.07 88.19
C THR A 47 -39.93 9.95 87.90
N SER A 48 -40.54 9.02 88.63
CA SER A 48 -41.96 8.68 88.70
C SER A 48 -42.54 9.28 89.98
N ALA A 49 -43.75 9.85 89.91
CA ALA A 49 -44.76 9.97 90.98
C ALA A 49 -45.95 10.76 90.38
N ALA A 50 -47.07 10.12 90.08
CA ALA A 50 -48.21 9.83 90.96
C ALA A 50 -49.29 10.93 90.91
N GLU A 51 -50.44 10.51 90.37
CA GLU A 51 -51.82 11.04 90.37
C GLU A 51 -52.33 11.44 91.77
N PRO A 52 -53.45 12.22 91.93
CA PRO A 52 -54.80 11.77 91.47
C PRO A 52 -55.87 12.85 91.08
N GLN A 53 -56.87 12.37 90.30
CA GLN A 53 -58.33 12.68 90.34
C GLN A 53 -58.79 14.13 90.05
N GLN A 54 -59.89 14.49 89.38
CA GLN A 54 -61.20 13.96 88.93
C GLN A 54 -61.59 14.88 87.73
N GLU A 55 -62.50 14.63 86.79
CA GLU A 55 -63.92 14.29 86.91
C GLU A 55 -64.48 14.02 85.50
N VAL A 56 -65.61 13.32 85.47
CA VAL A 56 -66.27 12.71 84.31
C VAL A 56 -67.15 13.73 83.60
N GLU A 57 -67.11 13.80 82.27
CA GLU A 57 -68.29 14.24 81.51
C GLU A 57 -68.45 13.42 80.23
N SER A 58 -69.33 12.44 80.34
CA SER A 58 -69.91 11.66 79.26
C SER A 58 -70.83 12.53 78.41
N VAL A 59 -70.55 12.64 77.11
CA VAL A 59 -71.55 13.05 76.11
C VAL A 59 -71.58 12.02 74.99
N GLU A 60 -72.53 11.12 75.18
CA GLU A 60 -73.42 10.46 74.23
C GLU A 60 -73.22 10.78 72.72
N ARG A 61 -73.08 9.71 71.93
CA ARG A 61 -73.33 9.71 70.48
C ARG A 61 -74.74 10.21 70.18
N PRO A 62 -74.92 10.99 69.11
CA PRO A 62 -76.14 10.93 68.33
C PRO A 62 -75.93 9.98 67.15
N ALA A 63 -76.81 9.00 67.06
CA ALA A 63 -76.99 8.17 65.88
C ALA A 63 -77.45 9.03 64.69
N LEU A 64 -76.82 8.78 63.54
CA LEU A 64 -77.36 8.76 62.18
C LEU A 64 -78.71 9.45 61.97
N SER A 65 -78.68 10.60 61.30
CA SER A 65 -79.81 11.07 60.49
C SER A 65 -79.54 10.76 59.02
N ASP A 66 -80.26 9.78 58.48
CA ASP A 66 -80.32 9.49 57.05
C ASP A 66 -80.95 10.67 56.29
N GLY A 67 -80.13 11.33 55.46
CA GLY A 67 -80.56 12.22 54.41
C GLY A 67 -79.99 11.75 53.07
N PRO A 68 -80.78 11.62 51.99
CA PRO A 68 -80.29 11.19 50.67
C PRO A 68 -79.23 12.10 50.01
N GLN A 69 -78.97 13.28 50.59
CA GLN A 69 -78.15 14.33 50.00
C GLN A 69 -76.66 14.25 50.39
N ASP A 70 -76.31 13.58 51.51
CA ASP A 70 -74.93 13.45 52.03
C ASP A 70 -74.18 12.24 51.42
N ASN A 71 -74.89 11.15 51.12
CA ASN A 71 -74.30 9.97 50.48
C ASN A 71 -73.96 10.21 48.99
N ALA A 72 -74.70 11.07 48.29
CA ALA A 72 -74.46 11.36 46.88
C ALA A 72 -73.19 12.20 46.67
N SER A 73 -72.95 13.21 47.54
CA SER A 73 -71.74 14.02 47.54
C SER A 73 -70.51 13.21 47.95
N LEU A 74 -70.60 12.39 49.01
CA LEU A 74 -69.51 11.51 49.44
C LEU A 74 -69.12 10.49 48.37
N ARG A 75 -70.12 9.91 47.69
CA ARG A 75 -69.89 9.01 46.55
C ARG A 75 -69.15 9.70 45.41
N GLN A 76 -69.57 10.92 45.05
CA GLN A 76 -68.93 11.67 43.97
C GLN A 76 -67.48 12.05 44.33
N ALA A 77 -67.25 12.54 45.55
CA ALA A 77 -65.92 12.87 46.06
C ALA A 77 -64.98 11.66 46.05
N TYR A 78 -65.46 10.48 46.46
CA TYR A 78 -64.69 9.24 46.35
C TYR A 78 -64.32 8.92 44.90
N LEU A 79 -65.27 9.01 43.96
CA LEU A 79 -65.00 8.69 42.55
C LEU A 79 -63.95 9.63 41.93
N GLU A 80 -63.99 10.92 42.28
CA GLU A 80 -63.00 11.90 41.84
C GLU A 80 -61.61 11.63 42.44
N ALA A 81 -61.53 11.37 43.74
CA ALA A 81 -60.27 11.02 44.40
C ALA A 81 -59.71 9.68 43.89
N TYR A 82 -60.57 8.69 43.62
CA TYR A 82 -60.16 7.40 43.09
C TYR A 82 -59.68 7.54 41.64
N ALA A 83 -60.34 8.38 40.84
CA ALA A 83 -59.88 8.70 39.49
C ALA A 83 -58.53 9.42 39.52
N HIS A 84 -58.27 10.29 40.50
CA HIS A 84 -56.95 10.88 40.72
C HIS A 84 -55.91 9.80 41.05
N TYR A 85 -56.18 8.92 42.01
CA TYR A 85 -55.28 7.81 42.35
C TYR A 85 -54.99 6.92 41.12
N GLU A 86 -56.03 6.42 40.44
CA GLU A 86 -55.90 5.46 39.33
C GLU A 86 -55.20 6.06 38.10
N ASN A 87 -55.48 7.32 37.77
CA ASN A 87 -54.95 7.93 36.53
C ASN A 87 -53.67 8.75 36.74
N THR A 88 -53.31 9.07 37.98
CA THR A 88 -52.12 9.91 38.25
C THR A 88 -51.10 9.23 39.15
N LEU A 89 -51.50 8.68 40.30
CA LEU A 89 -50.56 8.13 41.27
C LEU A 89 -50.17 6.69 40.92
N LYS A 90 -51.14 5.85 40.54
CA LYS A 90 -50.90 4.44 40.21
C LYS A 90 -49.96 4.26 39.02
N PRO A 91 -50.02 5.05 37.93
CA PRO A 91 -49.02 4.98 36.86
C PRO A 91 -47.61 5.36 37.31
N GLU A 92 -47.47 6.34 38.22
CA GLU A 92 -46.16 6.71 38.79
C GLU A 92 -45.63 5.61 39.73
N LEU A 93 -46.49 5.01 40.55
CA LEU A 93 -46.15 3.84 41.36
C LEU A 93 -45.70 2.65 40.50
N ASN A 94 -46.31 2.46 39.32
CA ASN A 94 -45.94 1.39 38.39
C ASN A 94 -44.55 1.58 37.74
N LYS A 95 -43.94 2.77 37.84
CA LYS A 95 -42.55 2.99 37.47
C LYS A 95 -41.57 2.47 38.53
N ILE A 96 -42.06 2.13 39.72
CA ILE A 96 -41.24 1.68 40.83
C ILE A 96 -41.38 0.16 40.91
N ASP A 97 -40.26 -0.57 40.99
CA ASP A 97 -40.30 -1.98 41.36
C ASP A 97 -40.50 -2.10 42.87
N LEU A 98 -41.74 -1.86 43.31
CA LEU A 98 -42.13 -1.89 44.72
C LEU A 98 -41.88 -3.26 45.35
N GLN A 99 -41.95 -4.35 44.59
CA GLN A 99 -41.71 -5.69 45.11
C GLN A 99 -40.25 -5.89 45.51
N GLN A 100 -39.33 -5.35 44.71
CA GLN A 100 -37.89 -5.40 45.00
C GLN A 100 -37.44 -4.32 45.98
N TRP A 101 -38.01 -3.12 45.92
CA TRP A 101 -37.64 -1.99 46.77
C TRP A 101 -38.18 -2.11 48.19
N ASP A 102 -39.48 -2.36 48.35
CA ASP A 102 -40.16 -2.54 49.64
C ASP A 102 -41.45 -3.37 49.48
N ASN A 103 -41.31 -4.69 49.58
CA ASN A 103 -42.42 -5.63 49.46
C ASN A 103 -43.54 -5.36 50.49
N ALA A 104 -43.19 -4.93 51.71
CA ALA A 104 -44.18 -4.62 52.73
C ALA A 104 -45.02 -3.39 52.35
N LEU A 105 -44.38 -2.37 51.77
CA LEU A 105 -45.06 -1.20 51.22
C LEU A 105 -45.95 -1.57 50.03
N ALA A 106 -45.46 -2.43 49.13
CA ALA A 106 -46.22 -2.94 47.99
C ALA A 106 -47.52 -3.64 48.43
N GLU A 107 -47.44 -4.55 49.40
CA GLU A 107 -48.60 -5.23 49.96
C GLU A 107 -49.52 -4.27 50.73
N ARG A 108 -48.97 -3.26 51.42
CA ARG A 108 -49.78 -2.25 52.10
C ARG A 108 -50.59 -1.39 51.12
N LEU A 109 -49.98 -0.91 50.03
CA LEU A 109 -50.67 -0.16 48.97
C LEU A 109 -51.82 -0.99 48.38
N LYS A 110 -51.53 -2.24 48.00
CA LYS A 110 -52.51 -3.18 47.41
C LYS A 110 -53.67 -3.51 48.35
N THR A 111 -53.37 -3.79 49.62
CA THR A 111 -54.40 -4.13 50.62
C THR A 111 -55.27 -2.92 50.97
N THR A 112 -54.68 -1.72 51.06
CA THR A 112 -55.41 -0.46 51.31
C THR A 112 -56.32 -0.11 50.12
N GLU A 113 -55.83 -0.26 48.89
CA GLU A 113 -56.64 -0.11 47.66
C GLU A 113 -57.83 -1.08 47.65
N THR A 114 -57.58 -2.37 47.93
CA THR A 114 -58.62 -3.39 47.98
C THR A 114 -59.68 -3.07 49.05
N ALA A 115 -59.25 -2.57 50.21
CA ALA A 115 -60.13 -2.19 51.31
C ALA A 115 -61.02 -0.99 50.94
N ALA A 116 -60.45 0.06 50.33
CA ALA A 116 -61.19 1.23 49.88
C ALA A 116 -62.27 0.85 48.84
N ILE A 117 -61.91 0.04 47.83
CA ILE A 117 -62.84 -0.44 46.79
C ILE A 117 -63.96 -1.27 47.41
N LYS A 118 -63.64 -2.17 48.34
CA LYS A 118 -64.63 -3.02 49.03
C LYS A 118 -65.61 -2.17 49.84
N GLN A 119 -65.12 -1.22 50.64
CA GLN A 119 -65.98 -0.34 51.45
C GLN A 119 -66.90 0.52 50.58
N PHE A 120 -66.41 1.00 49.43
CA PHE A 120 -67.24 1.72 48.46
C PHE A 120 -68.36 0.84 47.88
N GLY A 121 -68.04 -0.41 47.50
CA GLY A 121 -69.02 -1.40 47.02
C GLY A 121 -70.10 -1.77 48.05
N GLU A 122 -69.77 -1.67 49.34
CA GLU A 122 -70.70 -1.86 50.47
C GLU A 122 -71.50 -0.58 50.83
N ALA A 123 -71.41 0.47 50.01
CA ALA A 123 -72.03 1.79 50.21
C ALA A 123 -71.57 2.52 51.50
N LYS A 124 -70.42 2.16 52.07
CA LYS A 124 -69.82 2.83 53.24
C LYS A 124 -68.95 4.02 52.81
N TYR A 125 -69.56 5.01 52.15
CA TYR A 125 -68.83 6.06 51.42
C TYR A 125 -67.86 6.86 52.30
N ALA A 126 -68.25 7.27 53.51
CA ALA A 126 -67.36 8.00 54.42
C ALA A 126 -66.13 7.18 54.84
N GLN A 127 -66.29 5.88 55.09
CA GLN A 127 -65.19 4.98 55.43
C GLN A 127 -64.27 4.74 54.22
N ALA A 128 -64.88 4.55 53.04
CA ALA A 128 -64.17 4.37 51.78
C ALA A 128 -63.32 5.60 51.44
N SER A 129 -63.87 6.81 51.61
CA SER A 129 -63.13 8.06 51.42
C SER A 129 -61.97 8.19 52.39
N THR A 130 -62.16 7.87 53.67
CA THR A 130 -61.06 7.89 54.66
C THR A 130 -59.93 6.92 54.28
N THR A 131 -60.29 5.69 53.90
CA THR A 131 -59.30 4.67 53.47
C THR A 131 -58.60 5.07 52.16
N LEU A 132 -59.32 5.73 51.24
CA LEU A 132 -58.75 6.25 50.00
C LEU A 132 -57.81 7.43 50.24
N ASP A 133 -58.11 8.33 51.17
CA ASP A 133 -57.21 9.42 51.56
C ASP A 133 -55.91 8.86 52.18
N GLU A 134 -56.01 7.79 52.98
CA GLU A 134 -54.84 7.06 53.49
C GLU A 134 -54.01 6.44 52.36
N LEU A 135 -54.67 5.83 51.36
CA LEU A 135 -54.01 5.26 50.17
C LEU A 135 -53.30 6.35 49.35
N ILE A 136 -53.96 7.47 49.08
CA ILE A 136 -53.41 8.60 48.33
C ILE A 136 -52.18 9.14 49.04
N LYS A 137 -52.27 9.40 50.34
CA LYS A 137 -51.13 9.89 51.12
C LYS A 137 -49.97 8.89 51.13
N LEU A 138 -50.27 7.59 51.25
CA LEU A 138 -49.26 6.55 51.18
C LEU A 138 -48.59 6.52 49.80
N ALA A 139 -49.35 6.63 48.73
CA ALA A 139 -48.86 6.67 47.36
C ALA A 139 -48.00 7.90 47.08
N GLU A 140 -48.46 9.10 47.47
CA GLU A 140 -47.71 10.36 47.31
C GLU A 140 -46.36 10.33 48.06
N THR A 141 -46.37 9.83 49.30
CA THR A 141 -45.14 9.68 50.10
C THR A 141 -44.20 8.68 49.43
N THR A 142 -44.72 7.54 48.97
CA THR A 142 -43.94 6.50 48.27
C THR A 142 -43.29 7.04 47.00
N ILE A 143 -44.05 7.80 46.19
CA ILE A 143 -43.54 8.40 44.95
C ILE A 143 -42.43 9.41 45.26
N THR A 144 -42.64 10.26 46.27
CA THR A 144 -41.66 11.28 46.67
C THR A 144 -40.37 10.64 47.19
N ASP A 145 -40.49 9.66 48.09
CA ASP A 145 -39.34 8.94 48.65
C ASP A 145 -38.56 8.18 47.55
N SER A 146 -39.28 7.61 46.58
CA SER A 146 -38.65 6.94 45.44
C SER A 146 -37.86 7.92 44.57
N GLN A 147 -38.44 9.08 44.26
CA GLN A 147 -37.80 10.12 43.46
C GLN A 147 -36.53 10.66 44.12
N ASP A 148 -36.56 10.93 45.43
CA ASP A 148 -35.39 11.42 46.18
C ASP A 148 -34.26 10.37 46.22
N GLN A 149 -34.62 9.11 46.46
CA GLN A 149 -33.65 8.02 46.44
C GLN A 149 -33.13 7.71 45.04
N PHE A 150 -33.95 7.89 44.00
CA PHE A 150 -33.56 7.74 42.61
C PHE A 150 -32.48 8.75 42.26
N GLN A 151 -32.68 10.03 42.60
CA GLN A 151 -31.69 11.08 42.33
C GLN A 151 -30.36 10.81 43.04
N THR A 152 -30.43 10.39 44.31
CA THR A 152 -29.24 10.00 45.08
C THR A 152 -28.52 8.82 44.42
N ALA A 153 -29.26 7.76 44.06
CA ALA A 153 -28.70 6.57 43.44
C ALA A 153 -28.09 6.87 42.05
N MET A 154 -28.71 7.77 41.28
CA MET A 154 -28.16 8.24 40.00
C MET A 154 -26.86 9.02 40.19
N GLN A 155 -26.79 9.90 41.19
CA GLN A 155 -25.57 10.64 41.51
C GLN A 155 -24.45 9.70 41.96
N ASP A 156 -24.75 8.74 42.84
CA ASP A 156 -23.79 7.73 43.30
C ASP A 156 -23.28 6.87 42.14
N ALA A 157 -24.18 6.45 41.24
CA ALA A 157 -23.83 5.67 40.06
C ALA A 157 -22.93 6.45 39.10
N GLN A 158 -23.25 7.72 38.86
CA GLN A 158 -22.45 8.59 37.99
C GLN A 158 -21.07 8.84 38.59
N GLN A 159 -20.98 9.16 39.89
CA GLN A 159 -19.71 9.37 40.57
C GLN A 159 -18.84 8.11 40.54
N ALA A 160 -19.42 6.95 40.85
CA ALA A 160 -18.69 5.69 40.80
C ALA A 160 -18.27 5.31 39.37
N PHE A 161 -19.08 5.64 38.35
CA PHE A 161 -18.71 5.50 36.95
C PHE A 161 -17.51 6.38 36.59
N ASP A 162 -17.53 7.65 36.96
CA ASP A 162 -16.44 8.61 36.70
C ASP A 162 -15.14 8.21 37.41
N ASP A 163 -15.25 7.62 38.61
CA ASP A 163 -14.13 7.09 39.39
C ASP A 163 -13.67 5.68 38.93
N ASN A 164 -14.28 5.11 37.88
CA ASN A 164 -14.02 3.77 37.35
C ASN A 164 -14.25 2.62 38.36
N GLN A 165 -15.19 2.80 39.29
CA GLN A 165 -15.53 1.86 40.35
C GLN A 165 -16.71 0.96 39.92
N TYR A 166 -16.48 0.02 39.01
CA TYR A 166 -17.52 -0.82 38.40
C TYR A 166 -18.53 -1.41 39.40
N GLN A 167 -18.07 -2.03 40.49
CA GLN A 167 -18.96 -2.68 41.46
C GLN A 167 -19.86 -1.68 42.20
N LEU A 168 -19.32 -0.50 42.54
CA LEU A 168 -20.10 0.55 43.21
C LEU A 168 -21.09 1.20 42.24
N ALA A 169 -20.66 1.45 41.00
CA ALA A 169 -21.52 2.01 39.96
C ALA A 169 -22.68 1.06 39.62
N LYS A 170 -22.39 -0.24 39.47
CA LYS A 170 -23.39 -1.28 39.21
C LYS A 170 -24.42 -1.41 40.33
N LEU A 171 -23.96 -1.35 41.58
CA LEU A 171 -24.86 -1.37 42.73
C LEU A 171 -25.79 -0.14 42.73
N ALA A 172 -25.22 1.05 42.60
CA ALA A 172 -25.98 2.30 42.62
C ALA A 172 -26.96 2.41 41.44
N ILE A 173 -26.56 2.04 40.22
CA ILE A 173 -27.45 2.11 39.05
C ILE A 173 -28.57 1.07 39.12
N SER A 174 -28.32 -0.12 39.69
CA SER A 174 -29.36 -1.11 39.93
C SER A 174 -30.41 -0.60 40.91
N LYS A 175 -30.00 0.16 41.94
CA LYS A 175 -30.92 0.85 42.85
C LYS A 175 -31.73 1.92 42.13
N ALA A 176 -31.12 2.73 41.26
CA ALA A 176 -31.84 3.72 40.47
C ALA A 176 -32.89 3.08 39.54
N LEU A 177 -32.53 2.04 38.80
CA LEU A 177 -33.45 1.32 37.90
C LEU A 177 -34.61 0.62 38.65
N MET A 178 -34.41 0.25 39.92
CA MET A 178 -35.47 -0.28 40.79
C MET A 178 -36.46 0.82 41.22
N LEU A 179 -36.00 2.06 41.39
CA LEU A 179 -36.79 3.20 41.84
C LEU A 179 -37.52 3.93 40.70
N ASP A 180 -36.99 3.85 39.49
CA ASP A 180 -37.65 4.25 38.24
C ASP A 180 -37.24 3.33 37.09
N THR A 181 -38.06 2.31 36.83
CA THR A 181 -37.88 1.30 35.77
C THR A 181 -38.04 1.88 34.37
N THR A 182 -38.51 3.13 34.25
CA THR A 182 -38.76 3.79 32.96
C THR A 182 -37.70 4.83 32.61
N SER A 183 -36.71 5.04 33.49
CA SER A 183 -35.66 6.02 33.28
C SER A 183 -34.69 5.63 32.15
N GLN A 184 -34.79 6.36 31.03
CA GLN A 184 -33.83 6.23 29.93
C GLN A 184 -32.40 6.59 30.37
N GLN A 185 -32.25 7.63 31.19
CA GLN A 185 -30.94 8.06 31.69
C GLN A 185 -30.26 6.97 32.55
N ALA A 186 -31.04 6.31 33.42
CA ALA A 186 -30.51 5.22 34.25
C ALA A 186 -30.11 4.01 33.39
N THR A 187 -30.91 3.70 32.35
CA THR A 187 -30.62 2.61 31.41
C THR A 187 -29.34 2.88 30.61
N GLU A 188 -29.19 4.09 30.05
CA GLU A 188 -27.99 4.48 29.30
C GLU A 188 -26.72 4.47 30.18
N LEU A 189 -26.82 4.92 31.43
CA LEU A 189 -25.71 4.86 32.37
C LEU A 189 -25.38 3.42 32.78
N ALA A 190 -26.38 2.55 32.95
CA ALA A 190 -26.17 1.12 33.22
C ALA A 190 -25.40 0.44 32.08
N ASP A 191 -25.79 0.67 30.83
CA ASP A 191 -25.13 0.13 29.65
C ASP A 191 -23.64 0.56 29.58
N ARG A 192 -23.35 1.81 29.94
CA ARG A 192 -21.97 2.32 30.00
C ARG A 192 -21.18 1.72 31.16
N ILE A 193 -21.81 1.54 32.32
CA ILE A 193 -21.18 0.91 33.49
C ILE A 193 -20.74 -0.51 33.18
N GLU A 194 -21.54 -1.30 32.44
CA GLU A 194 -21.19 -2.67 32.07
C GLU A 194 -19.94 -2.77 31.18
N GLN A 195 -19.54 -1.68 30.51
CA GLN A 195 -18.32 -1.63 29.70
C GLN A 195 -17.05 -1.34 30.52
N LEU A 196 -17.16 -0.91 31.78
CA LEU A 196 -15.99 -0.52 32.60
C LEU A 196 -14.93 -1.62 32.76
N PRO A 197 -15.27 -2.90 33.00
CA PRO A 197 -14.26 -3.96 33.12
C PRO A 197 -13.46 -4.17 31.83
N GLU A 198 -14.12 -4.09 30.67
CA GLU A 198 -13.48 -4.20 29.37
C GLU A 198 -12.59 -2.98 29.10
N ILE A 199 -13.08 -1.77 29.36
CA ILE A 199 -12.32 -0.53 29.26
C ILE A 199 -11.04 -0.59 30.13
N ALA A 200 -11.16 -1.03 31.38
CA ALA A 200 -10.02 -1.15 32.29
C ALA A 200 -8.98 -2.17 31.78
N SER A 201 -9.43 -3.32 31.28
CA SER A 201 -8.56 -4.32 30.67
C SER A 201 -7.82 -3.78 29.45
N LEU A 202 -8.53 -3.09 28.54
CA LEU A 202 -7.93 -2.48 27.34
C LEU A 202 -6.90 -1.40 27.71
N VAL A 203 -7.19 -0.54 28.69
CA VAL A 203 -6.26 0.48 29.16
C VAL A 203 -4.96 -0.15 29.68
N GLU A 204 -5.06 -1.23 30.46
CA GLU A 204 -3.87 -1.93 30.96
C GLU A 204 -3.07 -2.57 29.82
N GLN A 205 -3.73 -3.25 28.89
CA GLN A 205 -3.06 -3.85 27.73
C GLN A 205 -2.39 -2.79 26.84
N ILE A 206 -3.01 -1.62 26.64
CA ILE A 206 -2.41 -0.49 25.93
C ILE A 206 -1.14 -0.02 26.64
N ASN A 207 -1.16 0.09 27.98
CA ASN A 207 0.01 0.49 28.76
C ASN A 207 1.16 -0.53 28.64
N VAL A 208 0.85 -1.83 28.67
CA VAL A 208 1.83 -2.90 28.45
C VAL A 208 2.45 -2.79 27.06
N ALA A 209 1.63 -2.75 26.00
CA ALA A 209 2.13 -2.63 24.62
C ALA A 209 2.99 -1.36 24.42
N LYS A 210 2.60 -0.25 25.06
CA LYS A 210 3.38 1.00 25.05
C LYS A 210 4.74 0.85 25.75
N VAL A 211 4.81 0.15 26.89
CA VAL A 211 6.06 -0.12 27.62
C VAL A 211 6.97 -1.05 26.83
N GLU A 212 6.40 -2.06 26.18
CA GLU A 212 7.11 -3.01 25.31
C GLU A 212 7.52 -2.39 23.96
N ASN A 213 7.04 -1.17 23.66
CA ASN A 213 7.22 -0.49 22.38
C ASN A 213 6.68 -1.30 21.19
N ASP A 214 5.63 -2.10 21.42
CA ASP A 214 4.87 -2.78 20.37
C ASP A 214 3.82 -1.82 19.79
N LEU A 215 4.27 -1.02 18.82
CA LEU A 215 3.45 0.02 18.19
C LEU A 215 2.20 -0.54 17.47
N GLN A 216 2.29 -1.77 16.92
CA GLN A 216 1.18 -2.37 16.17
C GLN A 216 0.10 -2.87 17.11
N THR A 217 0.49 -3.54 18.20
CA THR A 217 -0.44 -3.99 19.24
C THR A 217 -1.05 -2.79 19.96
N GLU A 218 -0.25 -1.77 20.30
CA GLU A 218 -0.74 -0.55 20.93
C GLU A 218 -1.81 0.14 20.06
N LEU A 219 -1.57 0.30 18.75
CA LEU A 219 -2.53 0.89 17.83
C LEU A 219 -3.85 0.09 17.75
N THR A 220 -3.76 -1.24 17.66
CA THR A 220 -4.94 -2.12 17.60
C THR A 220 -5.80 -1.95 18.84
N LEU A 221 -5.20 -2.03 20.04
CA LEU A 221 -5.91 -1.92 21.31
C LEU A 221 -6.48 -0.52 21.53
N ILE A 222 -5.77 0.54 21.14
CA ILE A 222 -6.29 1.91 21.18
C ILE A 222 -7.54 2.03 20.30
N ASN A 223 -7.52 1.49 19.08
CA ASN A 223 -8.65 1.54 18.17
C ASN A 223 -9.86 0.75 18.70
N GLU A 224 -9.63 -0.35 19.42
CA GLU A 224 -10.68 -1.10 20.11
C GLU A 224 -11.30 -0.29 21.24
N LEU A 225 -10.47 0.31 22.11
CA LEU A 225 -10.93 1.16 23.20
C LEU A 225 -11.70 2.41 22.71
N LEU A 226 -11.31 2.97 21.57
CA LEU A 226 -12.00 4.12 20.96
C LEU A 226 -13.39 3.78 20.40
N LYS A 227 -13.73 2.51 20.18
CA LYS A 227 -15.11 2.10 19.86
C LYS A 227 -16.04 2.24 21.05
N LEU A 228 -15.51 2.03 22.27
CA LEU A 228 -16.24 2.14 23.53
C LEU A 228 -16.22 3.57 24.08
N THR A 229 -15.10 4.28 23.89
CA THR A 229 -14.86 5.62 24.44
C THR A 229 -14.39 6.62 23.36
N PRO A 230 -15.26 6.93 22.38
CA PRO A 230 -14.92 7.78 21.23
C PRO A 230 -14.56 9.23 21.61
N GLU A 231 -14.83 9.67 22.83
CA GLU A 231 -14.51 11.00 23.34
C GLU A 231 -13.03 11.19 23.73
N ARG A 232 -12.22 10.13 23.77
CA ARG A 232 -10.81 10.18 24.21
C ARG A 232 -9.88 10.75 23.13
N GLU A 233 -9.84 12.08 23.00
CA GLU A 233 -9.02 12.79 22.00
C GLU A 233 -7.51 12.47 22.05
N ALA A 234 -6.94 12.32 23.26
CA ALA A 234 -5.53 11.97 23.41
C ALA A 234 -5.19 10.61 22.77
N LEU A 235 -6.11 9.64 22.85
CA LEU A 235 -5.94 8.33 22.24
C LEU A 235 -6.08 8.38 20.71
N LYS A 236 -6.98 9.23 20.18
CA LYS A 236 -7.07 9.47 18.72
C LYS A 236 -5.76 10.03 18.17
N GLN A 237 -5.18 11.01 18.83
CA GLN A 237 -3.89 11.60 18.44
C GLN A 237 -2.75 10.57 18.51
N ARG A 238 -2.73 9.75 19.57
CA ARG A 238 -1.77 8.64 19.70
C ARG A 238 -1.91 7.63 18.57
N ALA A 239 -3.14 7.20 18.26
CA ALA A 239 -3.40 6.27 17.15
C ALA A 239 -2.90 6.83 15.81
N GLN A 240 -3.17 8.11 15.51
CA GLN A 240 -2.67 8.77 14.30
C GLN A 240 -1.13 8.80 14.24
N THR A 241 -0.49 9.09 15.37
CA THR A 241 0.98 9.11 15.48
C THR A 241 1.59 7.73 15.25
N LEU A 242 1.02 6.69 15.88
CA LEU A 242 1.45 5.30 15.71
C LEU A 242 1.27 4.84 14.26
N GLN A 243 0.10 5.13 13.67
CA GLN A 243 -0.19 4.78 12.28
C GLN A 243 0.81 5.43 11.31
N SER A 244 1.11 6.72 11.50
CA SER A 244 2.12 7.43 10.71
C SER A 244 3.51 6.79 10.86
N THR A 245 3.89 6.44 12.09
CA THR A 245 5.18 5.79 12.39
C THR A 245 5.30 4.43 11.71
N LEU A 246 4.29 3.58 11.85
CA LEU A 246 4.23 2.24 11.24
C LEU A 246 4.26 2.32 9.70
N ASN A 247 3.53 3.27 9.12
CA ASN A 247 3.55 3.52 7.68
C ASN A 247 4.96 3.92 7.21
N ASN A 248 5.63 4.82 7.93
CA ASN A 248 6.99 5.23 7.61
C ASN A 248 7.98 4.05 7.74
N GLN A 249 7.89 3.22 8.79
CA GLN A 249 8.73 2.03 8.93
C GLN A 249 8.52 1.03 7.79
N ARG A 250 7.26 0.76 7.43
CA ARG A 250 6.92 -0.12 6.32
C ARG A 250 7.41 0.43 4.98
N PHE A 251 7.26 1.73 4.76
CA PHE A 251 7.80 2.40 3.58
C PHE A 251 9.31 2.20 3.47
N GLN A 252 10.06 2.51 4.53
CA GLN A 252 11.53 2.36 4.54
C GLN A 252 11.96 0.90 4.31
N SER A 253 11.25 -0.07 4.90
CA SER A 253 11.49 -1.49 4.65
C SER A 253 11.29 -1.86 3.18
N LEU A 254 10.23 -1.37 2.54
CA LEU A 254 9.95 -1.64 1.12
C LEU A 254 10.98 -0.99 0.19
N ILE A 255 11.48 0.21 0.52
CA ILE A 255 12.58 0.84 -0.20
C ILE A 255 13.85 -0.04 -0.11
N ALA A 256 14.21 -0.49 1.10
CA ALA A 256 15.36 -1.37 1.29
C ALA A 256 15.21 -2.71 0.56
N GLN A 257 14.02 -3.32 0.59
CA GLN A 257 13.70 -4.53 -0.17
C GLN A 257 13.85 -4.31 -1.67
N SER A 258 13.45 -3.15 -2.19
CA SER A 258 13.60 -2.82 -3.61
C SER A 258 15.07 -2.75 -4.01
N TYR A 259 15.91 -2.04 -3.24
CA TYR A 259 17.36 -2.01 -3.49
C TYR A 259 18.00 -3.39 -3.41
N ASN A 260 17.67 -4.18 -2.40
CA ASN A 260 18.19 -5.55 -2.29
C ASN A 260 17.77 -6.42 -3.49
N ALA A 261 16.54 -6.26 -3.98
CA ALA A 261 16.09 -6.96 -5.18
C ALA A 261 16.84 -6.52 -6.44
N ILE A 262 17.18 -5.23 -6.59
CA ILE A 262 18.04 -4.73 -7.69
C ILE A 262 19.42 -5.37 -7.62
N GLU A 263 20.06 -5.38 -6.44
CA GLU A 263 21.39 -5.98 -6.24
C GLU A 263 21.43 -7.48 -6.59
N ASN A 264 20.33 -8.19 -6.32
CA ASN A 264 20.19 -9.62 -6.63
C ASN A 264 19.64 -9.89 -8.04
N GLY A 265 19.47 -8.86 -8.87
CA GLY A 265 18.95 -8.97 -10.23
C GLY A 265 17.48 -9.36 -10.35
N ARG A 266 16.72 -9.31 -9.25
CA ARG A 266 15.28 -9.64 -9.18
C ARG A 266 14.43 -8.41 -9.48
N ILE A 267 14.50 -7.91 -10.71
CA ILE A 267 13.92 -6.60 -11.07
C ILE A 267 12.40 -6.53 -10.91
N GLU A 268 11.66 -7.59 -11.21
CA GLU A 268 10.21 -7.59 -10.99
C GLU A 268 9.85 -7.50 -9.51
N ALA A 269 10.61 -8.16 -8.63
CA ALA A 269 10.46 -8.01 -7.19
C ALA A 269 10.78 -6.58 -6.72
N ALA A 270 11.82 -5.95 -7.30
CA ALA A 270 12.15 -4.55 -7.02
C ALA A 270 11.00 -3.61 -7.39
N LYS A 271 10.39 -3.80 -8.57
CA LYS A 271 9.22 -3.02 -9.04
C LYS A 271 8.00 -3.24 -8.16
N THR A 272 7.74 -4.47 -7.72
CA THR A 272 6.65 -4.77 -6.78
C THR A 272 6.83 -4.04 -5.44
N ALA A 273 8.02 -4.15 -4.83
CA ALA A 273 8.32 -3.47 -3.58
C ALA A 273 8.21 -1.94 -3.71
N LEU A 274 8.72 -1.37 -4.80
CA LEU A 274 8.59 0.06 -5.10
C LEU A 274 7.12 0.50 -5.27
N SER A 275 6.30 -0.31 -5.94
CA SER A 275 4.87 -0.05 -6.10
C SER A 275 4.13 -0.04 -4.76
N GLN A 276 4.44 -1.01 -3.89
CA GLN A 276 3.89 -1.06 -2.53
C GLN A 276 4.34 0.16 -1.69
N ALA A 277 5.60 0.58 -1.81
CA ALA A 277 6.09 1.78 -1.12
C ALA A 277 5.35 3.04 -1.59
N ARG A 278 5.13 3.16 -2.91
CA ARG A 278 4.40 4.29 -3.52
C ARG A 278 2.95 4.38 -3.01
N ASN A 279 2.29 3.25 -2.77
CA ASN A 279 0.93 3.22 -2.21
C ASN A 279 0.85 3.74 -0.77
N ILE A 280 1.96 3.71 -0.02
CA ILE A 280 2.03 4.26 1.34
C ILE A 280 2.36 5.75 1.28
N HIS A 281 3.42 6.12 0.56
CA HIS A 281 3.83 7.52 0.41
C HIS A 281 4.24 7.82 -1.05
N PRO A 282 3.35 8.42 -1.86
CA PRO A 282 3.59 8.58 -3.29
C PRO A 282 4.61 9.70 -3.63
N ASN A 283 4.75 10.71 -2.77
CA ASN A 283 5.50 11.94 -3.06
C ASN A 283 6.90 11.98 -2.43
N ARG A 284 7.42 10.83 -1.98
CA ARG A 284 8.74 10.70 -1.36
C ARG A 284 9.82 10.59 -2.43
N SER A 285 10.94 11.31 -2.27
CA SER A 285 12.02 11.35 -3.25
C SER A 285 12.65 9.97 -3.46
N GLU A 286 12.67 9.14 -2.41
CA GLU A 286 13.20 7.77 -2.46
C GLU A 286 12.54 6.91 -3.55
N ILE A 287 11.26 7.19 -3.89
CA ILE A 287 10.57 6.50 -4.99
C ILE A 287 11.23 6.81 -6.34
N GLY A 288 11.62 8.06 -6.56
CA GLY A 288 12.32 8.50 -7.76
C GLY A 288 13.74 7.92 -7.85
N ASP A 289 14.44 7.86 -6.72
CA ASP A 289 15.80 7.32 -6.63
C ASP A 289 15.82 5.82 -6.96
N VAL A 290 14.93 5.04 -6.35
CA VAL A 290 14.80 3.60 -6.63
C VAL A 290 14.39 3.36 -8.08
N ASN A 291 13.44 4.13 -8.61
CA ASN A 291 13.02 4.01 -10.02
C ASN A 291 14.20 4.25 -10.98
N SER A 292 15.02 5.25 -10.69
CA SER A 292 16.23 5.54 -11.48
C SER A 292 17.25 4.41 -11.39
N ALA A 293 17.41 3.80 -10.22
CA ALA A 293 18.28 2.63 -10.03
C ALA A 293 17.80 1.41 -10.83
N ILE A 294 16.48 1.14 -10.86
CA ILE A 294 15.88 0.08 -11.70
C ILE A 294 16.17 0.33 -13.17
N GLN A 295 15.91 1.55 -13.65
CA GLN A 295 16.14 1.93 -15.06
C GLN A 295 17.62 1.78 -15.45
N GLN A 296 18.53 2.19 -14.57
CA GLN A 296 19.97 2.04 -14.79
C GLN A 296 20.39 0.56 -14.85
N TYR A 297 19.84 -0.29 -13.98
CA TYR A 297 20.10 -1.73 -14.03
C TYR A 297 19.59 -2.36 -15.34
N GLU A 298 18.35 -2.08 -15.73
CA GLU A 298 17.77 -2.61 -16.98
C GLU A 298 18.56 -2.16 -18.22
N LYS A 299 18.97 -0.89 -18.23
CA LYS A 299 19.88 -0.36 -19.25
C LYS A 299 21.18 -1.14 -19.32
N ASN A 300 21.83 -1.38 -18.18
CA ASN A 300 23.06 -2.16 -18.12
C ASN A 300 22.86 -3.59 -18.62
N GLN A 301 21.73 -4.24 -18.28
CA GLN A 301 21.39 -5.57 -18.78
C GLN A 301 21.23 -5.61 -20.30
N ARG A 302 20.53 -4.63 -20.89
CA ARG A 302 20.41 -4.50 -22.35
C ARG A 302 21.77 -4.33 -23.02
N VAL A 303 22.63 -3.48 -22.48
CA VAL A 303 24.01 -3.30 -22.98
C VAL A 303 24.79 -4.62 -22.93
N GLN A 304 24.78 -5.32 -21.80
CA GLN A 304 25.52 -6.59 -21.66
C GLN A 304 25.00 -7.67 -22.62
N THR A 305 23.68 -7.74 -22.79
CA THR A 305 23.04 -8.67 -23.74
C THR A 305 23.46 -8.36 -25.18
N SER A 306 23.42 -7.09 -25.60
CA SER A 306 23.85 -6.68 -26.94
C SER A 306 25.35 -6.91 -27.16
N LEU A 307 26.20 -6.71 -26.15
CA LEU A 307 27.63 -7.05 -26.24
C LEU A 307 27.86 -8.56 -26.41
N ALA A 308 27.15 -9.39 -25.64
CA ALA A 308 27.24 -10.85 -25.77
C ALA A 308 26.78 -11.32 -27.16
N ASN A 309 25.67 -10.77 -27.66
CA ASN A 309 25.17 -11.07 -28.99
C ASN A 309 26.14 -10.63 -30.10
N ALA A 310 26.78 -9.46 -29.95
CA ALA A 310 27.80 -8.98 -30.88
C ALA A 310 29.01 -9.94 -30.90
N ALA A 311 29.50 -10.38 -29.73
CA ALA A 311 30.60 -11.34 -29.65
C ALA A 311 30.24 -12.70 -30.27
N GLN A 312 29.01 -13.18 -30.06
CA GLN A 312 28.53 -14.41 -30.70
C GLN A 312 28.41 -14.25 -32.23
N ALA A 313 27.90 -13.11 -32.71
CA ALA A 313 27.86 -12.80 -34.14
C ALA A 313 29.26 -12.74 -34.75
N GLU A 314 30.22 -12.13 -34.06
CA GLU A 314 31.62 -12.07 -34.48
C GLU A 314 32.22 -13.48 -34.61
N SER A 315 31.97 -14.37 -33.64
CA SER A 315 32.46 -15.76 -33.70
C SER A 315 31.92 -16.55 -34.90
N ARG A 316 30.79 -16.10 -35.46
CA ARG A 316 30.15 -16.66 -36.67
C ARG A 316 30.49 -15.88 -37.94
N ASP A 317 31.36 -14.88 -37.84
CA ASP A 317 31.74 -13.98 -38.93
C ASP A 317 30.54 -13.22 -39.56
N ASP A 318 29.49 -13.00 -38.77
CA ASP A 318 28.29 -12.25 -39.16
C ASP A 318 28.43 -10.77 -38.78
N TRP A 319 29.17 -10.03 -39.62
CA TRP A 319 29.49 -8.63 -39.37
C TRP A 319 28.28 -7.69 -39.43
N GLN A 320 27.21 -8.08 -40.11
CA GLN A 320 25.99 -7.28 -40.13
C GLN A 320 25.27 -7.37 -38.78
N ALA A 321 25.20 -8.56 -38.18
CA ALA A 321 24.67 -8.72 -36.83
C ALA A 321 25.59 -8.08 -35.77
N VAL A 322 26.92 -8.12 -35.94
CA VAL A 322 27.87 -7.39 -35.08
C VAL A 322 27.54 -5.90 -35.09
N LYS A 323 27.43 -5.30 -36.28
CA LYS A 323 27.09 -3.89 -36.46
C LYS A 323 25.79 -3.53 -35.72
N THR A 324 24.70 -4.24 -36.00
CA THR A 324 23.39 -3.95 -35.42
C THR A 324 23.37 -4.04 -33.89
N ASN A 325 24.04 -5.04 -33.31
CA ASN A 325 24.11 -5.15 -31.85
C ASN A 325 24.97 -4.04 -31.22
N LEU A 326 26.07 -3.63 -31.85
CA LEU A 326 26.92 -2.54 -31.34
C LEU A 326 26.25 -1.18 -31.45
N GLU A 327 25.47 -0.93 -32.51
CA GLU A 327 24.64 0.27 -32.62
C GLU A 327 23.65 0.38 -31.44
N GLN A 328 23.06 -0.75 -31.01
CA GLN A 328 22.21 -0.79 -29.83
C GLN A 328 22.99 -0.50 -28.53
N VAL A 329 24.22 -1.00 -28.40
CA VAL A 329 25.09 -0.69 -27.26
C VAL A 329 25.39 0.81 -27.18
N ILE A 330 25.74 1.44 -28.30
CA ILE A 330 26.07 2.88 -28.35
C ILE A 330 24.84 3.75 -28.09
N LYS A 331 23.66 3.34 -28.57
CA LYS A 331 22.39 4.02 -28.28
C LYS A 331 22.11 4.09 -26.77
N GLU A 332 22.37 3.01 -26.05
CA GLU A 332 22.19 2.96 -24.59
C GLU A 332 23.38 3.62 -23.87
N ASN A 333 24.62 3.36 -24.29
CA ASN A 333 25.85 3.86 -23.68
C ASN A 333 26.77 4.52 -24.73
N PRO A 334 26.55 5.82 -25.05
CA PRO A 334 27.31 6.53 -26.08
C PRO A 334 28.81 6.64 -25.81
N ASN A 335 29.22 6.54 -24.54
CA ASN A 335 30.62 6.70 -24.12
C ASN A 335 31.38 5.36 -24.12
N ASN A 336 30.79 4.27 -24.63
CA ASN A 336 31.46 2.97 -24.71
C ASN A 336 32.46 2.95 -25.88
N GLN A 337 33.71 3.35 -25.62
CA GLN A 337 34.74 3.42 -26.65
C GLN A 337 35.01 2.07 -27.33
N ALA A 338 35.03 0.97 -26.57
CA ALA A 338 35.26 -0.36 -27.12
C ALA A 338 34.18 -0.76 -28.13
N ALA A 339 32.91 -0.44 -27.85
CA ALA A 339 31.82 -0.69 -28.78
C ALA A 339 31.93 0.20 -30.03
N THR A 340 32.30 1.47 -29.87
CA THR A 340 32.53 2.42 -30.97
C THR A 340 33.63 1.96 -31.91
N ASP A 341 34.79 1.55 -31.37
CA ASP A 341 35.92 1.07 -32.17
C ASP A 341 35.58 -0.22 -32.91
N LYS A 342 34.86 -1.14 -32.24
CA LYS A 342 34.39 -2.39 -32.84
C LYS A 342 33.35 -2.15 -33.94
N LEU A 343 32.48 -1.16 -33.77
CA LEU A 343 31.50 -0.78 -34.80
C LEU A 343 32.19 -0.20 -36.03
N ALA A 344 33.20 0.64 -35.84
CA ALA A 344 34.01 1.16 -36.95
C ALA A 344 34.69 0.02 -37.72
N MET A 345 35.27 -0.95 -37.02
CA MET A 345 35.83 -2.16 -37.63
C MET A 345 34.79 -2.95 -38.43
N ALA A 346 33.62 -3.22 -37.84
CA ALA A 346 32.55 -3.95 -38.51
C ALA A 346 32.08 -3.24 -39.80
N ASN A 347 31.93 -1.92 -39.75
CA ASN A 347 31.57 -1.10 -40.93
C ASN A 347 32.64 -1.19 -42.03
N THR A 348 33.93 -1.15 -41.67
CA THR A 348 35.02 -1.30 -42.66
C THR A 348 35.01 -2.69 -43.29
N ILE A 349 34.84 -3.75 -42.50
CA ILE A 349 34.77 -5.13 -43.00
C ILE A 349 33.60 -5.30 -43.98
N LEU A 350 32.41 -4.81 -43.63
CA LEU A 350 31.24 -4.84 -44.51
C LEU A 350 31.45 -4.04 -45.80
N SER A 351 32.06 -2.84 -45.69
CA SER A 351 32.37 -2.00 -46.85
C SER A 351 33.34 -2.69 -47.81
N LEU A 352 34.42 -3.28 -47.29
CA LEU A 352 35.41 -4.02 -48.08
C LEU A 352 34.79 -5.24 -48.74
N ARG A 353 33.97 -6.00 -48.00
CA ARG A 353 33.25 -7.15 -48.54
C ARG A 353 32.37 -6.76 -49.73
N ASN A 354 31.58 -5.70 -49.58
CA ASN A 354 30.71 -5.21 -50.66
C ASN A 354 31.52 -4.75 -51.88
N LYS A 355 32.60 -3.99 -51.66
CA LYS A 355 33.50 -3.55 -52.74
C LYS A 355 34.10 -4.73 -53.49
N ILE A 356 34.60 -5.74 -52.77
CA ILE A 356 35.16 -6.96 -53.38
C ILE A 356 34.10 -7.72 -54.16
N ASP A 357 32.90 -7.87 -53.61
CA ASP A 357 31.77 -8.53 -54.28
C ASP A 357 31.38 -7.82 -55.58
N ASP A 358 31.45 -6.50 -55.64
CA ASP A 358 31.16 -5.75 -56.85
C ASP A 358 32.23 -5.94 -57.95
N TYR A 359 33.51 -6.07 -57.57
CA TYR A 359 34.56 -6.44 -58.52
C TYR A 359 34.40 -7.87 -59.05
N LEU A 360 34.06 -8.82 -58.17
CA LEU A 360 33.83 -10.22 -58.55
C LEU A 360 32.67 -10.38 -59.56
N LYS A 361 31.66 -9.50 -59.51
CA LYS A 361 30.55 -9.48 -60.49
C LYS A 361 30.96 -9.00 -61.89
N THR A 362 32.09 -8.29 -62.03
CA THR A 362 32.51 -7.68 -63.30
C THR A 362 33.94 -8.06 -63.72
N PRO A 363 34.23 -9.38 -63.85
CA PRO A 363 35.59 -9.90 -63.95
C PRO A 363 36.40 -9.33 -65.11
N TYR A 364 35.83 -9.27 -66.31
CA TYR A 364 36.55 -8.83 -67.52
C TYR A 364 36.99 -7.35 -67.49
N ARG A 365 36.33 -6.50 -66.67
CA ARG A 365 36.73 -5.09 -66.51
C ARG A 365 38.08 -4.94 -65.80
N LEU A 366 38.46 -5.93 -64.99
CA LEU A 366 39.70 -5.95 -64.22
C LEU A 366 40.95 -6.24 -65.08
N SER A 367 40.78 -6.43 -66.40
CA SER A 367 41.89 -6.45 -67.36
C SER A 367 42.48 -5.06 -67.64
N ASN A 368 41.69 -4.00 -67.37
CA ASN A 368 42.15 -2.61 -67.42
C ASN A 368 42.88 -2.24 -66.11
N PRO A 369 44.16 -1.80 -66.17
CA PRO A 369 44.92 -1.38 -64.99
C PRO A 369 44.21 -0.37 -64.09
N GLU A 370 43.51 0.63 -64.67
CA GLU A 370 42.82 1.68 -63.91
C GLU A 370 41.69 1.13 -63.02
N LEU A 371 41.12 -0.02 -63.39
CA LEU A 371 40.09 -0.71 -62.60
C LEU A 371 40.69 -1.81 -61.71
N ALA A 372 41.84 -2.37 -62.10
CA ALA A 372 42.53 -3.41 -61.34
C ALA A 372 43.26 -2.85 -60.11
N ASP A 373 43.78 -1.62 -60.17
CA ASP A 373 44.57 -1.04 -59.08
C ASP A 373 43.73 -0.71 -57.84
N PRO A 374 42.52 -0.12 -57.96
CA PRO A 374 41.58 0.00 -56.83
C PRO A 374 41.17 -1.36 -56.24
N ALA A 375 41.01 -2.40 -57.07
CA ALA A 375 40.71 -3.76 -56.61
C ALA A 375 41.88 -4.36 -55.80
N ARG A 376 43.12 -4.16 -56.25
CA ARG A 376 44.33 -4.52 -55.48
C ARG A 376 44.42 -3.75 -54.16
N ALA A 377 44.10 -2.46 -54.16
CA ALA A 377 44.07 -1.65 -52.94
C ALA A 377 43.04 -2.18 -51.92
N ALA A 378 41.86 -2.60 -52.39
CA ALA A 378 40.84 -3.20 -51.53
C ALA A 378 41.30 -4.53 -50.90
N ILE A 379 42.00 -5.39 -51.65
CA ILE A 379 42.63 -6.61 -51.11
C ILE A 379 43.66 -6.24 -50.04
N ASN A 380 44.55 -5.28 -50.33
CA ASN A 380 45.57 -4.83 -49.40
C ASN A 380 44.97 -4.28 -48.11
N GLU A 381 43.89 -3.51 -48.19
CA GLU A 381 43.17 -3.00 -47.02
C GLU A 381 42.52 -4.15 -46.21
N ALA A 382 41.92 -5.13 -46.89
CA ALA A 382 41.31 -6.30 -46.26
C ALA A 382 42.31 -7.17 -45.49
N THR A 383 43.60 -7.15 -45.84
CA THR A 383 44.63 -7.89 -45.09
C THR A 383 44.71 -7.48 -43.61
N LYS A 384 44.39 -6.23 -43.28
CA LYS A 384 44.35 -5.72 -41.90
C LYS A 384 43.32 -6.45 -41.02
N TYR A 385 42.31 -7.05 -41.64
CA TYR A 385 41.20 -7.72 -40.97
C TYR A 385 41.21 -9.24 -41.13
N ARG A 386 42.33 -9.80 -41.59
CA ARG A 386 42.47 -11.24 -41.92
C ARG A 386 42.17 -12.16 -40.74
N ASN A 387 42.55 -11.74 -39.54
CA ASN A 387 42.36 -12.53 -38.31
C ASN A 387 40.96 -12.35 -37.71
N GLN A 388 40.25 -11.30 -38.13
CA GLN A 388 38.92 -10.96 -37.64
C GLN A 388 37.86 -11.59 -38.54
N SER A 389 38.01 -11.52 -39.86
CA SER A 389 36.99 -12.01 -40.80
C SER A 389 37.48 -13.07 -41.78
N ALA A 390 36.97 -14.29 -41.59
CA ALA A 390 37.27 -15.43 -42.47
C ALA A 390 36.60 -15.28 -43.84
N SER A 391 35.36 -14.77 -43.91
CA SER A 391 34.64 -14.54 -45.17
C SER A 391 35.29 -13.42 -45.98
N LEU A 392 35.71 -12.32 -45.35
CA LEU A 392 36.45 -11.27 -46.05
C LEU A 392 37.78 -11.80 -46.59
N THR A 393 38.50 -12.59 -45.79
CA THR A 393 39.75 -13.24 -46.23
C THR A 393 39.52 -14.15 -47.44
N THR A 394 38.44 -14.93 -47.42
CA THR A 394 38.08 -15.83 -48.52
C THR A 394 37.77 -15.07 -49.79
N LYS A 395 36.95 -14.01 -49.70
CA LYS A 395 36.61 -13.14 -50.84
C LYS A 395 37.81 -12.37 -51.39
N SER A 396 38.71 -11.91 -50.51
CA SER A 396 39.94 -11.25 -50.91
C SER A 396 40.83 -12.18 -51.76
N ARG A 397 40.93 -13.46 -51.37
CA ARG A 397 41.66 -14.48 -52.14
C ARG A 397 40.97 -14.79 -53.47
N GLU A 398 39.65 -14.85 -53.49
CA GLU A 398 38.87 -15.04 -54.72
C GLU A 398 39.15 -13.92 -55.72
N LEU A 399 39.14 -12.67 -55.27
CA LEU A 399 39.45 -11.51 -56.12
C LEU A 399 40.92 -11.48 -56.56
N GLU A 400 41.85 -11.87 -55.70
CA GLU A 400 43.28 -11.99 -56.04
C GLU A 400 43.51 -13.02 -57.16
N ASN A 401 42.87 -14.18 -57.05
CA ASN A 401 42.90 -15.22 -58.09
C ASN A 401 42.27 -14.72 -59.39
N LEU A 402 41.14 -14.01 -59.31
CA LEU A 402 40.47 -13.44 -60.47
C LEU A 402 41.35 -12.41 -61.17
N LEU A 403 41.95 -11.48 -60.43
CA LEU A 403 42.87 -10.46 -60.95
C LEU A 403 44.05 -11.09 -61.69
N THR A 404 44.56 -12.22 -61.17
CA THR A 404 45.61 -13.00 -61.82
C THR A 404 45.10 -13.64 -63.12
N ALA A 405 43.92 -14.26 -63.07
CA ALA A 405 43.31 -14.95 -64.22
C ALA A 405 42.95 -13.99 -65.37
N VAL A 406 42.44 -12.79 -65.10
CA VAL A 406 42.03 -11.81 -66.11
C VAL A 406 43.19 -10.97 -66.67
N ASN A 407 44.36 -10.98 -66.02
CA ASN A 407 45.54 -10.24 -66.49
C ASN A 407 46.61 -11.11 -67.14
N ARG A 408 46.49 -12.44 -67.12
CA ARG A 408 47.34 -13.33 -67.92
C ARG A 408 46.93 -13.29 -69.38
N THR A 409 47.88 -13.46 -70.30
CA THR A 409 47.56 -13.68 -71.71
C THR A 409 47.18 -15.14 -71.95
N ILE A 410 46.19 -15.35 -72.81
CA ILE A 410 45.73 -16.64 -73.28
C ILE A 410 46.13 -16.79 -74.76
N PRO A 411 46.72 -17.93 -75.15
CA PRO A 411 46.96 -18.25 -76.55
C PRO A 411 45.63 -18.43 -77.29
N VAL A 412 45.44 -17.64 -78.34
CA VAL A 412 44.29 -17.66 -79.24
C VAL A 412 44.73 -18.12 -80.61
N GLU A 413 44.34 -19.33 -81.00
CA GLU A 413 44.56 -19.86 -82.35
C GLU A 413 43.54 -19.24 -83.31
N VAL A 414 44.02 -18.52 -84.32
CA VAL A 414 43.21 -17.93 -85.38
C VAL A 414 43.43 -18.73 -86.66
N ARG A 415 42.37 -19.38 -87.14
CA ARG A 415 42.40 -20.20 -88.36
C ARG A 415 41.68 -19.53 -89.52
N SER A 416 42.21 -19.67 -90.74
CA SER A 416 41.65 -19.04 -91.95
C SER A 416 42.02 -19.81 -93.23
N ASP A 417 41.93 -19.18 -94.40
CA ASP A 417 42.03 -19.78 -95.73
C ASP A 417 43.28 -19.35 -96.52
N ASN A 418 44.28 -18.74 -95.86
CA ASN A 418 45.44 -18.09 -96.51
C ASN A 418 45.08 -17.01 -97.55
N GLN A 419 43.85 -16.48 -97.57
CA GLN A 419 43.42 -15.44 -98.51
C GLN A 419 42.77 -14.24 -97.79
N THR A 420 42.13 -14.49 -96.64
CA THR A 420 41.53 -13.46 -95.79
C THR A 420 42.60 -12.79 -94.94
N HIS A 421 42.73 -11.46 -95.03
CA HIS A 421 43.57 -10.66 -94.14
C HIS A 421 42.83 -10.38 -92.84
N ILE A 422 43.41 -10.78 -91.71
CA ILE A 422 42.75 -10.73 -90.40
C ILE A 422 43.43 -9.69 -89.50
N LEU A 423 42.62 -8.89 -88.83
CA LEU A 423 43.06 -8.00 -87.75
C LEU A 423 42.16 -8.17 -86.52
N VAL A 424 42.70 -7.88 -85.35
CA VAL A 424 41.95 -7.77 -84.09
C VAL A 424 41.82 -6.29 -83.77
N ARG A 425 40.57 -5.78 -83.76
CA ARG A 425 40.31 -4.36 -83.55
C ARG A 425 40.88 -3.90 -82.20
N GLY A 426 41.59 -2.77 -82.21
CA GLY A 426 42.22 -2.20 -81.02
C GLY A 426 43.46 -2.94 -80.50
N VAL A 427 43.88 -4.05 -81.12
CA VAL A 427 45.07 -4.81 -80.73
C VAL A 427 46.13 -4.80 -81.81
N GLY A 428 45.79 -5.21 -83.04
CA GLY A 428 46.77 -5.27 -84.13
C GLY A 428 46.45 -6.30 -85.21
N ASN A 429 47.39 -6.49 -86.14
CA ASN A 429 47.20 -7.35 -87.32
C ASN A 429 47.64 -8.79 -87.06
N VAL A 430 46.77 -9.76 -87.40
CA VAL A 430 47.12 -11.19 -87.43
C VAL A 430 47.79 -11.51 -88.77
N GLY A 431 47.29 -10.91 -89.86
CA GLY A 431 47.79 -11.09 -91.23
C GLY A 431 47.00 -12.14 -92.01
N VAL A 432 47.60 -12.66 -93.08
CA VAL A 432 47.06 -13.76 -93.88
C VAL A 432 47.71 -15.06 -93.39
N THR A 433 46.91 -16.06 -93.02
CA THR A 433 47.41 -17.29 -92.38
C THR A 433 46.41 -18.45 -92.53
N ASP A 434 46.89 -19.70 -92.41
CA ASP A 434 46.06 -20.90 -92.22
C ASP A 434 45.76 -21.12 -90.73
N SER A 435 46.80 -20.97 -89.89
CA SER A 435 46.72 -20.99 -88.44
C SER A 435 47.83 -20.12 -87.84
N LYS A 436 47.46 -19.23 -86.92
CA LYS A 436 48.41 -18.42 -86.15
C LYS A 436 47.93 -18.28 -84.72
N VAL A 437 48.81 -18.53 -83.76
CA VAL A 437 48.54 -18.28 -82.33
C VAL A 437 48.95 -16.86 -81.98
N ILE A 438 48.01 -16.09 -81.45
CA ILE A 438 48.24 -14.76 -80.86
C ILE A 438 48.01 -14.80 -79.36
N GLN A 439 48.48 -13.81 -78.62
CA GLN A 439 48.32 -13.73 -77.17
C GLN A 439 47.35 -12.59 -76.83
N LEU A 440 46.20 -12.92 -76.25
CA LEU A 440 45.19 -11.93 -75.84
C LEU A 440 44.88 -12.09 -74.35
N LYS A 441 44.65 -10.98 -73.64
CA LYS A 441 44.08 -11.07 -72.29
C LYS A 441 42.61 -11.51 -72.37
N PRO A 442 42.02 -12.07 -71.32
CA PRO A 442 40.59 -12.26 -71.23
C PRO A 442 39.80 -10.96 -71.44
N GLY A 443 38.74 -11.01 -72.24
CA GLY A 443 37.95 -9.83 -72.59
C GLY A 443 37.16 -9.98 -73.88
N GLN A 444 36.43 -8.93 -74.25
CA GLN A 444 35.68 -8.88 -75.50
C GLN A 444 36.58 -8.36 -76.63
N TYR A 445 36.59 -9.06 -77.77
CA TYR A 445 37.36 -8.69 -78.95
C TYR A 445 36.52 -8.84 -80.21
N THR A 446 36.80 -7.98 -81.20
CA THR A 446 36.23 -8.09 -82.54
C THR A 446 37.34 -8.42 -83.52
N PHE A 447 37.26 -9.59 -84.13
CA PHE A 447 38.11 -10.02 -85.23
C PHE A 447 37.48 -9.56 -86.54
N GLU A 448 38.26 -8.91 -87.39
CA GLU A 448 37.83 -8.41 -88.69
C GLU A 448 38.63 -9.09 -89.81
N GLY A 449 37.92 -9.79 -90.68
CA GLY A 449 38.46 -10.36 -91.92
C GLY A 449 38.18 -9.43 -93.09
N LYS A 450 39.19 -9.19 -93.92
CA LYS A 450 39.08 -8.45 -95.19
C LYS A 450 39.69 -9.26 -96.32
N ARG A 451 38.97 -9.31 -97.44
CA ARG A 451 39.44 -9.95 -98.68
C ARG A 451 38.93 -9.16 -99.88
N GLN A 452 39.80 -8.85 -100.83
CA GLN A 452 39.42 -8.12 -102.03
C GLN A 452 38.36 -8.89 -102.83
N GLY A 453 37.27 -8.22 -103.20
CA GLY A 453 36.13 -8.83 -103.89
C GLY A 453 35.10 -9.52 -102.97
N PHE A 454 35.29 -9.47 -101.65
CA PHE A 454 34.39 -10.08 -100.66
C PHE A 454 33.98 -9.08 -99.58
N LYS A 455 32.81 -9.27 -98.98
CA LYS A 455 32.36 -8.48 -97.82
C LYS A 455 33.23 -8.78 -96.60
N SER A 456 33.44 -7.75 -95.77
CA SER A 456 34.21 -7.89 -94.53
C SER A 456 33.41 -8.68 -93.50
N LYS A 457 34.09 -9.55 -92.73
CA LYS A 457 33.46 -10.37 -91.70
C LYS A 457 33.91 -9.89 -90.32
N LEU A 458 32.96 -9.62 -89.44
CA LEU A 458 33.21 -9.28 -88.04
C LEU A 458 32.79 -10.46 -87.16
N VAL A 459 33.72 -10.93 -86.32
CA VAL A 459 33.45 -11.98 -85.34
C VAL A 459 33.75 -11.43 -83.97
N GLU A 460 32.71 -11.22 -83.17
CA GLU A 460 32.81 -10.83 -81.78
C GLU A 460 32.99 -12.08 -80.91
N VAL A 461 34.04 -12.09 -80.09
CA VAL A 461 34.34 -13.21 -79.19
C VAL A 461 34.71 -12.69 -77.80
N THR A 462 34.31 -13.44 -76.79
CA THR A 462 34.81 -13.27 -75.43
C THR A 462 35.94 -14.26 -75.22
N ILE A 463 37.16 -13.78 -75.03
CA ILE A 463 38.28 -14.61 -74.57
C ILE A 463 38.05 -14.88 -73.08
N PRO A 464 37.76 -16.12 -72.66
CA PRO A 464 37.32 -16.41 -71.30
C PRO A 464 38.52 -16.51 -70.36
N TYR A 465 38.38 -16.08 -69.10
CA TYR A 465 39.51 -16.05 -68.14
C TYR A 465 39.83 -17.41 -67.50
N ASP A 466 38.90 -18.34 -67.55
CA ASP A 466 38.95 -19.68 -66.96
C ASP A 466 39.49 -20.76 -67.92
N LEU A 467 39.73 -20.43 -69.19
CA LEU A 467 40.37 -21.35 -70.15
C LEU A 467 41.86 -21.05 -70.32
N ASN A 468 42.62 -22.07 -70.74
CA ASN A 468 44.06 -21.93 -71.00
C ASN A 468 44.40 -21.68 -72.48
N SER A 469 43.43 -21.80 -73.37
CA SER A 469 43.55 -21.51 -74.81
C SER A 469 42.17 -21.27 -75.42
N TYR A 470 42.13 -20.54 -76.53
CA TYR A 470 40.92 -20.33 -77.32
C TYR A 470 41.22 -20.54 -78.81
N SER A 471 40.27 -21.02 -79.60
CA SER A 471 40.46 -21.19 -81.05
C SER A 471 39.23 -20.67 -81.79
N LEU A 472 39.46 -19.96 -82.89
CA LEU A 472 38.40 -19.42 -83.74
C LEU A 472 38.78 -19.48 -85.23
N ARG A 473 37.77 -19.54 -86.09
CA ARG A 473 37.94 -19.51 -87.54
C ARG A 473 37.25 -18.30 -88.15
N ILE A 474 37.94 -17.57 -89.01
CA ILE A 474 37.40 -16.41 -89.73
C ILE A 474 37.82 -16.46 -91.20
N VAL A 475 36.84 -16.41 -92.10
CA VAL A 475 37.02 -16.48 -93.55
C VAL A 475 36.01 -15.54 -94.20
N CYS A 476 36.45 -14.71 -95.15
CA CYS A 476 35.57 -13.89 -95.99
C CYS A 476 35.04 -14.75 -97.15
N ASP A 477 33.78 -15.19 -97.02
CA ASP A 477 33.12 -16.16 -97.89
C ASP A 477 31.99 -15.58 -98.75
N GLU A 478 31.60 -14.32 -98.53
CA GLU A 478 30.53 -13.64 -99.27
C GLU A 478 31.11 -12.63 -100.30
N PRO A 479 30.86 -12.78 -101.61
CA PRO A 479 31.33 -11.82 -102.63
C PRO A 479 30.60 -10.47 -102.55
N ILE A 480 31.24 -9.41 -103.06
CA ILE A 480 30.68 -8.03 -103.13
C ILE A 480 29.63 -7.91 -104.23
#